data_AF-A0A8I0J9S1-F1
#
_entry.id   AF-A0A8I0J9S1-F1
#
_cell.length_a   1.000
_cell.length_b   1.000
_cell.length_c   1.000
_cell.angle_alpha   90.00
_cell.angle_beta   90.00
_cell.angle_gamma   90.00
#
_symmetry.space_group_name_H-M   'P 1'
#
loop_
_entity.id
_entity.type
_entity.pdbx_description
1 polymer ?
#
loop_
_entity_poly.entity_id
_entity_poly.type
_entity_poly.pdbx_seq_one_letter_code
_entity_poly.pdbx_strand_id
1 'polypeptide(L)'
;MSIYLLALLIGVVAGLRTMTAPAAVSIGAAAGWLPLNGTWAAFMGFRFTPYIFGLLALVEFVTDQLPSTPSRKVPQQFGARIVSGGFCGAVLGTAAGAMLGGLVAGVIGAVIGTLGGYEARKRLVAAIGGKDLPIALLEDVVAVLLALWVVSSVS
;
A
#
# COMPACT_ATOMS: atom_id res chain seq x y z
N MET A 1 10.32 -14.94 5.76
CA MET A 1 10.94 -13.74 5.13
C MET A 1 11.24 -12.72 6.23
N SER A 2 12.23 -11.83 6.10
CA SER A 2 12.44 -10.78 7.13
C SER A 2 11.23 -9.84 7.19
N ILE A 3 10.67 -9.62 8.39
CA ILE A 3 9.49 -8.76 8.57
C ILE A 3 9.74 -7.32 8.11
N TYR A 4 10.98 -6.84 8.22
CA TYR A 4 11.39 -5.52 7.73
C TYR A 4 11.29 -5.41 6.21
N LEU A 5 11.61 -6.48 5.48
CA LEU A 5 11.49 -6.51 4.03
C LEU A 5 10.01 -6.48 3.63
N LEU A 6 9.17 -7.27 4.30
CA LEU A 6 7.72 -7.27 4.06
C LEU A 6 7.10 -5.90 4.38
N ALA A 7 7.51 -5.28 5.49
CA ALA A 7 7.07 -3.94 5.87
C ALA A 7 7.54 -2.87 4.85
N LEU A 8 8.77 -2.99 4.33
CA LEU A 8 9.24 -2.11 3.26
C LEU A 8 8.43 -2.29 1.99
N LEU A 9 8.15 -3.54 1.59
CA LEU A 9 7.39 -3.83 0.37
C LEU A 9 5.93 -3.38 0.48
N ILE A 10 5.26 -3.55 1.63
CA ILE A 10 3.91 -2.99 1.80
C ILE A 10 3.95 -1.46 1.79
N GLY A 11 5.04 -0.86 2.29
CA GLY A 11 5.31 0.55 2.17
C GLY A 11 5.37 0.98 0.70
N VAL A 12 6.12 0.25 -0.13
CA VAL A 12 6.20 0.51 -1.58
C VAL A 12 4.81 0.47 -2.22
N VAL A 13 3.99 -0.54 -1.88
CA VAL A 13 2.59 -0.61 -2.32
C VAL A 13 1.80 0.64 -1.90
N ALA A 14 1.90 1.05 -0.62
CA ALA A 14 1.24 2.25 -0.12
C ALA A 14 1.71 3.53 -0.86
N GLY A 15 2.99 3.57 -1.23
CA GLY A 15 3.59 4.63 -2.04
C GLY A 15 3.09 4.66 -3.48
N LEU A 16 2.72 3.52 -4.06
CA LEU A 16 2.07 3.45 -5.36
C LEU A 16 0.60 3.86 -5.25
N ARG A 17 -0.13 3.28 -4.28
CA ARG A 17 -1.54 3.57 -3.98
C ARG A 17 -1.82 3.54 -2.48
N THR A 18 -2.40 4.62 -1.97
CA THR A 18 -2.54 4.90 -0.54
C THR A 18 -3.40 3.87 0.17
N MET A 19 -4.53 3.47 -0.42
CA MET A 19 -5.54 2.62 0.24
C MET A 19 -5.40 1.14 -0.12
N THR A 20 -4.59 0.80 -1.12
CA THR A 20 -4.35 -0.59 -1.52
C THR A 20 -3.63 -1.38 -0.41
N ALA A 21 -2.63 -0.78 0.22
CA ALA A 21 -1.89 -1.42 1.31
C ALA A 21 -2.78 -1.71 2.55
N PRO A 22 -3.52 -0.73 3.12
CA PRO A 22 -4.43 -0.98 4.24
C PRO A 22 -5.51 -2.03 3.93
N ALA A 23 -6.06 -2.01 2.70
CA ALA A 23 -7.03 -3.00 2.27
C ALA A 23 -6.43 -4.41 2.28
N ALA A 24 -5.24 -4.60 1.70
CA ALA A 24 -4.56 -5.90 1.70
C ALA A 24 -4.22 -6.38 3.11
N VAL A 25 -3.70 -5.49 3.98
CA VAL A 25 -3.38 -5.83 5.38
C VAL A 25 -4.63 -6.24 6.15
N SER A 26 -5.75 -5.54 5.94
CA SER A 26 -7.02 -5.90 6.57
C SER A 26 -7.56 -7.24 6.06
N ILE A 27 -7.47 -7.51 4.75
CA ILE A 27 -7.82 -8.82 4.17
C ILE A 27 -6.97 -9.92 4.80
N GLY A 28 -5.65 -9.75 4.87
CA GLY A 28 -4.75 -10.74 5.48
C GLY A 28 -5.04 -10.98 6.96
N ALA A 29 -5.41 -9.92 7.69
CA ALA A 29 -5.78 -10.03 9.10
C ALA A 29 -7.11 -10.76 9.29
N ALA A 30 -8.12 -10.47 8.46
CA ALA A 30 -9.41 -11.15 8.49
C ALA A 30 -9.32 -12.61 8.02
N ALA A 31 -8.39 -12.93 7.12
CA ALA A 31 -8.09 -14.29 6.69
C ALA A 31 -7.28 -15.09 7.73
N GLY A 32 -6.84 -14.46 8.82
CA GLY A 32 -6.05 -15.10 9.88
C GLY A 32 -4.57 -15.32 9.53
N TRP A 33 -4.05 -14.68 8.47
CA TRP A 33 -2.65 -14.78 8.07
C TRP A 33 -1.71 -13.92 8.94
N LEU A 34 -2.28 -12.92 9.62
CA LEU A 34 -1.55 -12.00 10.47
C LEU A 34 -1.89 -12.26 11.94
N PRO A 35 -0.92 -12.65 12.79
CA PRO A 35 -1.14 -12.88 14.22
C PRO A 35 -1.27 -11.55 14.98
N LEU A 36 -2.42 -10.88 14.84
CA LEU A 36 -2.70 -9.56 15.45
C LEU A 36 -3.61 -9.65 16.68
N ASN A 37 -4.10 -10.83 17.04
CA ASN A 37 -4.97 -11.02 18.20
C ASN A 37 -4.30 -10.57 19.50
N GLY A 38 -5.02 -9.82 20.33
CA GLY A 38 -4.49 -9.27 21.59
C GLY A 38 -3.54 -8.08 21.42
N THR A 39 -3.36 -7.58 20.19
CA THR A 39 -2.54 -6.39 19.90
C THR A 39 -3.40 -5.17 19.58
N TRP A 40 -2.80 -3.98 19.55
CA TRP A 40 -3.46 -2.75 19.14
C TRP A 40 -4.01 -2.81 17.71
N ALA A 41 -3.44 -3.65 16.85
CA ALA A 41 -3.81 -3.80 15.44
C ALA A 41 -4.90 -4.86 15.19
N ALA A 42 -5.47 -5.45 16.25
CA ALA A 42 -6.49 -6.51 16.14
C ALA A 42 -7.73 -6.07 15.33
N PHE A 43 -8.07 -4.77 15.34
CA PHE A 43 -9.20 -4.23 14.57
C PHE A 43 -9.05 -4.42 13.05
N MET A 44 -7.83 -4.62 12.55
CA MET A 44 -7.59 -4.89 11.13
C MET A 44 -8.24 -6.20 10.67
N GLY A 45 -8.41 -7.16 11.59
CA GLY A 45 -9.07 -8.44 11.32
C GLY A 45 -10.58 -8.42 11.59
N PHE A 46 -11.17 -7.29 11.98
CA PHE A 46 -12.60 -7.21 12.24
C PHE A 46 -13.42 -7.40 10.95
N ARG A 47 -14.59 -8.05 11.06
CA ARG A 47 -15.41 -8.52 9.93
C ARG A 47 -15.73 -7.45 8.88
N PHE A 48 -15.82 -6.18 9.26
CA PHE A 48 -16.15 -5.08 8.36
C PHE A 48 -14.94 -4.26 7.87
N THR A 49 -13.79 -4.35 8.53
CA THR A 49 -12.60 -3.54 8.21
C THR A 49 -12.09 -3.76 6.77
N PRO A 50 -12.04 -5.00 6.23
CA PRO A 50 -11.64 -5.22 4.84
C PRO A 50 -12.56 -4.55 3.82
N TYR A 51 -13.88 -4.50 4.12
CA TYR A 51 -14.86 -3.87 3.24
C TYR A 51 -14.74 -2.35 3.25
N ILE A 52 -14.47 -1.76 4.43
CA ILE A 52 -14.26 -0.31 4.55
C ILE A 52 -13.01 0.11 3.78
N PHE A 53 -11.86 -0.53 4.04
CA PHE A 53 -10.64 -0.20 3.30
C PHE A 53 -10.73 -0.57 1.82
N GLY A 54 -11.39 -1.67 1.48
CA GLY A 54 -11.67 -2.04 0.09
C GLY A 54 -12.50 -0.99 -0.64
N LEU A 55 -13.53 -0.45 -0.01
CA LEU A 55 -14.33 0.64 -0.58
C LEU A 55 -13.49 1.92 -0.75
N LEU A 56 -12.67 2.28 0.24
CA LEU A 56 -11.76 3.42 0.15
C LEU A 56 -10.74 3.24 -0.98
N ALA A 57 -10.22 2.02 -1.18
CA ALA A 57 -9.35 1.70 -2.30
C ALA A 57 -10.07 1.87 -3.63
N LEU A 58 -11.31 1.36 -3.77
CA LEU A 58 -12.12 1.55 -4.97
C LEU A 58 -12.39 3.03 -5.25
N VAL A 59 -12.67 3.84 -4.23
CA VAL A 59 -12.81 5.29 -4.38
C VAL A 59 -11.51 5.90 -4.90
N GLU A 60 -10.35 5.53 -4.33
CA GLU A 60 -9.03 5.98 -4.83
C GLU A 60 -8.85 5.63 -6.32
N PHE A 61 -9.16 4.40 -6.74
CA PHE A 61 -9.11 3.96 -8.14
C PHE A 61 -9.97 4.81 -9.07
N VAL A 62 -11.20 5.13 -8.66
CA VAL A 62 -12.13 5.93 -9.47
C VAL A 62 -11.66 7.38 -9.54
N THR A 63 -11.29 7.98 -8.40
CA THR A 63 -10.86 9.38 -8.34
C THR A 63 -9.54 9.64 -9.08
N ASP A 64 -8.66 8.63 -9.17
CA ASP A 64 -7.40 8.74 -9.91
C ASP A 64 -7.57 8.69 -11.43
N GLN A 65 -8.72 8.25 -11.94
CA GLN A 65 -9.02 8.21 -13.38
C GLN A 65 -9.80 9.42 -13.88
N LEU A 66 -10.26 10.30 -12.99
CA LEU A 66 -11.01 11.50 -13.39
C LEU A 66 -10.06 12.59 -13.93
N PRO A 67 -10.44 13.30 -15.02
CA PRO A 67 -9.63 14.35 -15.62
C PRO A 67 -9.47 15.62 -14.75
N SER A 68 -10.25 15.75 -13.67
CA SER A 68 -10.29 16.92 -12.79
C SER A 68 -9.46 16.78 -11.51
N THR A 69 -8.66 15.72 -11.38
CA THR A 69 -7.93 15.44 -10.14
C THR A 69 -6.71 16.39 -10.01
N PRO A 70 -6.54 17.09 -8.87
CA PRO A 70 -5.39 17.94 -8.64
C PRO A 70 -4.08 17.16 -8.83
N SER A 71 -3.09 17.80 -9.45
CA SER A 71 -1.77 17.23 -9.77
C SER A 71 -1.20 16.38 -8.62
N ARG A 72 -0.76 15.15 -8.92
CA ARG A 72 -0.16 14.13 -8.01
C ARG A 72 1.05 14.59 -7.15
N LYS A 73 1.40 15.87 -7.21
CA LYS A 73 2.44 16.53 -6.39
C LYS A 73 1.87 17.33 -5.21
N VAL A 74 0.55 17.28 -4.95
CA VAL A 74 0.01 17.94 -3.75
C VAL A 74 0.64 17.27 -2.52
N PRO A 75 1.31 18.02 -1.63
CA PRO A 75 1.97 17.47 -0.43
C PRO A 75 1.04 16.58 0.42
N GLN A 76 -0.27 16.84 0.35
CA GLN A 76 -1.32 16.08 1.01
C GLN A 76 -1.36 14.61 0.57
N GLN A 77 -1.26 14.32 -0.73
CA GLN A 77 -1.32 12.94 -1.24
C GLN A 77 -0.05 12.16 -0.89
N PHE A 78 1.11 12.83 -0.93
CA PHE A 78 2.37 12.24 -0.49
C PHE A 78 2.37 11.93 1.01
N GLY A 79 1.87 12.86 1.83
CA GLY A 79 1.70 12.65 3.26
C GLY A 79 0.78 11.48 3.58
N ALA A 80 -0.35 11.36 2.89
CA ALA A 80 -1.27 10.24 3.06
C ALA A 80 -0.61 8.89 2.77
N ARG A 81 0.23 8.80 1.72
CA ARG A 81 0.99 7.58 1.36
C ARG A 81 2.02 7.21 2.43
N ILE A 82 2.74 8.18 2.98
CA ILE A 82 3.68 7.95 4.08
C ILE A 82 2.96 7.42 5.32
N VAL A 83 1.86 8.07 5.71
CA VAL A 83 1.07 7.66 6.87
C VAL A 83 0.53 6.25 6.66
N SER A 84 -0.02 5.97 5.47
CA SER A 84 -0.53 4.64 5.13
C SER A 84 0.55 3.57 5.15
N GLY A 85 1.71 3.83 4.53
CA GLY A 85 2.83 2.89 4.51
C GLY A 85 3.42 2.65 5.89
N GLY A 86 3.61 3.70 6.69
CA GLY A 86 4.05 3.58 8.08
C GLY A 86 3.05 2.80 8.94
N PHE A 87 1.75 3.06 8.78
CA PHE A 87 0.69 2.33 9.46
C PHE A 87 0.71 0.84 9.10
N CYS A 88 0.71 0.49 7.80
CA CYS A 88 0.74 -0.90 7.34
C CYS A 88 2.02 -1.62 7.77
N GLY A 89 3.16 -0.93 7.70
CA GLY A 89 4.44 -1.43 8.18
C GLY A 89 4.43 -1.69 9.69
N ALA A 90 3.81 -0.82 10.49
CA ALA A 90 3.65 -1.00 11.94
C ALA A 90 2.76 -2.20 12.27
N VAL A 91 1.66 -2.39 11.52
CA VAL A 91 0.76 -3.55 11.68
C VAL A 91 1.52 -4.85 11.39
N LEU A 92 2.25 -4.92 10.27
CA LEU A 92 3.11 -6.08 9.96
C LEU A 92 4.19 -6.29 11.02
N GLY A 93 4.88 -5.23 11.43
CA GLY A 93 5.92 -5.29 12.47
C GLY A 93 5.37 -5.80 13.80
N THR A 94 4.11 -5.50 14.12
CA THR A 94 3.44 -5.96 15.35
C THR A 94 3.30 -7.48 15.38
N ALA A 95 3.07 -8.14 14.24
CA ALA A 95 3.02 -9.60 14.13
C ALA A 95 4.34 -10.29 14.56
N ALA A 96 5.47 -9.58 14.48
CA ALA A 96 6.80 -10.08 14.84
C ALA A 96 7.42 -9.35 16.05
N GLY A 97 6.65 -8.56 16.81
CA GLY A 97 7.16 -7.78 17.96
C GLY A 97 8.10 -6.62 17.59
N ALA A 98 8.20 -6.25 16.31
CA ALA A 98 9.10 -5.23 15.77
C ALA A 98 8.34 -4.00 15.24
N MET A 99 7.29 -3.56 15.95
CA MET A 99 6.36 -2.50 15.49
C MET A 99 7.07 -1.24 14.99
N LEU A 100 7.99 -0.66 15.77
CA LEU A 100 8.69 0.58 15.40
C LEU A 100 9.57 0.39 14.16
N GLY A 101 10.23 -0.77 14.08
CA GLY A 101 11.06 -1.12 12.94
C GLY A 101 10.25 -1.36 11.66
N GLY A 102 9.09 -2.01 11.79
CA GLY A 102 8.13 -2.17 10.70
C GLY A 102 7.56 -0.82 10.23
N LEU A 103 7.24 0.10 11.16
CA LEU A 103 6.80 1.45 10.83
C LEU A 103 7.83 2.19 9.99
N VAL A 104 9.08 2.23 10.45
CA VAL A 104 10.18 2.92 9.75
C VAL A 104 10.40 2.30 8.37
N ALA A 105 10.43 0.97 8.27
CA ALA A 105 10.56 0.28 7.00
C ALA A 105 9.39 0.61 6.05
N GLY A 106 8.16 0.65 6.56
CA GLY A 106 6.97 1.02 5.78
C GLY A 106 6.98 2.47 5.30
N VAL A 107 7.45 3.42 6.12
CA VAL A 107 7.66 4.83 5.71
C VAL A 107 8.69 4.91 4.59
N ILE A 108 9.85 4.26 4.76
CA ILE A 108 10.90 4.24 3.74
C ILE A 108 10.36 3.64 2.44
N GLY A 109 9.65 2.51 2.54
CA GLY A 109 8.98 1.88 1.42
C GLY A 109 8.02 2.83 0.70
N ALA A 110 7.19 3.58 1.43
CA ALA A 110 6.24 4.52 0.83
C ALA A 110 6.92 5.65 0.06
N VAL A 111 8.04 6.16 0.57
CA VAL A 111 8.85 7.16 -0.14
C VAL A 111 9.43 6.57 -1.43
N ILE A 112 10.00 5.36 -1.35
CA ILE A 112 10.54 4.64 -2.51
C ILE A 112 9.45 4.38 -3.56
N GLY A 113 8.31 3.84 -3.15
CA GLY A 113 7.19 3.54 -4.05
C GLY A 113 6.62 4.79 -4.72
N THR A 114 6.52 5.90 -3.99
CA THR A 114 5.99 7.14 -4.57
C THR A 114 6.95 7.76 -5.59
N LEU A 115 8.22 7.92 -5.24
CA LEU A 115 9.21 8.54 -6.13
C LEU A 115 9.60 7.62 -7.28
N GLY A 116 9.84 6.34 -6.98
CA GLY A 116 10.20 5.32 -7.95
C GLY A 116 9.07 5.01 -8.92
N GLY A 117 7.84 4.87 -8.42
CA GLY A 117 6.65 4.65 -9.26
C GLY A 117 6.40 5.83 -10.20
N TYR A 118 6.49 7.07 -9.71
CA TYR A 118 6.31 8.26 -10.55
C TYR A 118 7.33 8.32 -11.70
N GLU A 119 8.61 8.08 -11.41
CA GLU A 119 9.67 8.14 -12.44
C GLU A 119 9.57 6.97 -13.42
N ALA A 120 9.26 5.75 -12.95
CA ALA A 120 9.04 4.59 -13.79
C ALA A 120 7.86 4.82 -14.75
N ARG A 121 6.72 5.30 -14.24
CA ARG A 121 5.54 5.66 -15.02
C ARG A 121 5.89 6.64 -16.12
N LYS A 122 6.56 7.73 -15.77
CA LYS A 122 6.94 8.80 -16.70
C LYS A 122 7.80 8.26 -17.85
N ARG A 123 8.78 7.40 -17.55
CA ARG A 123 9.65 6.79 -18.56
C ARG A 123 8.92 5.80 -19.45
N LEU A 124 8.06 4.95 -18.87
CA LEU A 124 7.28 3.97 -19.61
C LEU A 124 6.26 4.63 -20.55
N VAL A 125 5.56 5.65 -20.06
CA VAL A 125 4.60 6.43 -20.87
C VAL A 125 5.31 7.13 -22.03
N ALA A 126 6.50 7.69 -21.81
CA ALA A 126 7.32 8.25 -22.89
C ALA A 126 7.74 7.20 -23.92
N ALA A 127 8.07 5.98 -23.48
CA ALA A 127 8.49 4.89 -24.36
C ALA A 127 7.35 4.34 -25.25
N ILE A 128 6.09 4.41 -24.80
CA ILE A 128 4.93 3.87 -25.55
C ILE A 128 4.11 4.94 -26.29
N GLY A 129 4.72 6.10 -26.55
CA GLY A 129 4.10 7.17 -27.34
C GLY A 129 3.02 7.97 -26.58
N GLY A 130 3.16 8.10 -25.26
CA GLY A 130 2.32 8.98 -24.44
C GLY A 130 1.01 8.38 -23.94
N LYS A 131 0.77 7.08 -24.15
CA LYS A 131 -0.45 6.40 -23.67
C LYS A 131 -0.36 6.12 -22.16
N ASP A 132 -0.97 6.96 -21.33
CA ASP A 132 -0.87 6.84 -19.86
C ASP A 132 -1.68 5.67 -19.26
N LEU A 133 -2.84 5.36 -19.84
CA LEU A 133 -3.80 4.40 -19.29
C LEU A 133 -3.26 2.95 -19.17
N PRO A 134 -2.59 2.37 -20.19
CA PRO A 134 -2.09 1.00 -20.10
C PRO A 134 -1.03 0.81 -19.00
N ILE A 135 -0.17 1.81 -18.79
CA ILE A 135 0.86 1.76 -17.74
C ILE A 135 0.23 1.90 -16.36
N ALA A 136 -0.76 2.79 -16.21
CA ALA A 136 -1.50 2.94 -14.96
C ALA A 136 -2.16 1.63 -14.53
N LEU A 137 -2.86 0.95 -15.46
CA LEU A 137 -3.50 -0.34 -15.18
C LEU A 137 -2.49 -1.44 -14.83
N LEU A 138 -1.31 -1.43 -15.46
CA LEU A 138 -0.26 -2.38 -15.13
C LEU A 138 0.31 -2.14 -13.73
N GLU A 139 0.57 -0.89 -13.36
CA GLU A 139 1.01 -0.51 -12.01
C GLU A 139 0.00 -0.96 -10.95
N ASP A 140 -1.29 -0.86 -11.25
CA ASP A 140 -2.37 -1.24 -10.36
C ASP A 140 -2.41 -2.74 -10.08
N VAL A 141 -2.32 -3.54 -11.14
CA VAL A 141 -2.23 -5.00 -11.03
C VAL A 141 -1.00 -5.40 -10.22
N VAL A 142 0.15 -4.79 -10.52
CA VAL A 142 1.39 -5.06 -9.78
C VAL A 142 1.26 -4.69 -8.30
N ALA A 143 0.67 -3.53 -7.99
CA ALA A 143 0.48 -3.08 -6.62
C ALA A 143 -0.43 -4.04 -5.83
N VAL A 144 -1.55 -4.47 -6.41
CA VAL A 144 -2.49 -5.41 -5.76
C VAL A 144 -1.84 -6.78 -5.55
N LEU A 145 -1.19 -7.34 -6.58
CA LEU A 145 -0.53 -8.64 -6.49
C LEU A 145 0.61 -8.62 -5.46
N LEU A 146 1.42 -7.57 -5.45
CA LEU A 146 2.49 -7.40 -4.47
C LEU A 146 1.92 -7.28 -3.06
N ALA A 147 0.83 -6.52 -2.86
CA ALA A 147 0.19 -6.37 -1.56
C ALA A 147 -0.31 -7.70 -1.00
N LEU A 148 -1.01 -8.48 -1.83
CA LEU A 148 -1.52 -9.80 -1.46
C LEU A 148 -0.39 -10.78 -1.15
N TRP A 149 0.65 -10.80 -1.99
CA TRP A 149 1.82 -11.63 -1.75
C TRP A 149 2.50 -11.29 -0.43
N VAL A 150 2.71 -9.99 -0.14
CA VAL A 150 3.31 -9.53 1.12
C VAL A 150 2.53 -10.04 2.32
N VAL A 151 1.21 -9.83 2.38
CA VAL A 151 0.40 -10.22 3.55
C VAL A 151 0.27 -11.72 3.72
N SER A 152 0.31 -12.48 2.63
CA SER A 152 0.35 -13.96 2.69
C SER A 152 1.71 -14.53 3.11
N SER A 153 2.78 -13.73 3.07
CA SER A 153 4.16 -14.17 3.36
C SER A 153 4.61 -13.88 4.80
N VAL A 154 3.72 -13.42 5.68
CA VAL A 154 4.03 -12.98 7.05
C VAL A 154 4.14 -14.14 8.06
N SER A 155 3.84 -15.36 7.62
CA SER A 155 3.97 -16.61 8.37
C SER A 155 5.39 -16.91 8.85
#